data_AF-A0AAD6LM87-F1
#
_entry.id   AF-A0AAD6LM87-F1
#
_cell.length_a   1.000
_cell.length_b   1.000
_cell.length_c   1.000
_cell.angle_alpha   90.00
_cell.angle_beta   90.00
_cell.angle_gamma   90.00
#
_symmetry.space_group_name_H-M   'P 1'
#
loop_
_entity.id
_entity.type
_entity.pdbx_description
1 polymer ?
#
loop_
_entity_poly.entity_id
_entity_poly.type
_entity_poly.pdbx_seq_one_letter_code
_entity_poly.pdbx_strand_id
1 'polypeptide(L)'
;MRYTCQNSKSHVTISGGDGGTERKGGNLWGEDKKEEKKIEEFFGAKANDGDESKEESLSLTSLRNDVVLEDDFVSSYGSASVIGRRKEMEDTMKVELGFLSFNGGEKKYDFFGVYDGHGGALVAEACKERLHGVIVEEIMERKLGKKGVSGVEWEELMEDCFRRMDEEVVKNKMIGSTAVVAVVGKDEVVVANCGDSRAVICTSGVAAPLSVDHKPDRPDELERVEAAGGRVINWNGHRVLGVLATSRSIGDEYLKPFVSSKPDVTVIERTEDDEFLILASDGLWDVIGNEFACRVTKRCLSGRMRRRESREGVVSESCRAAEAAAVLTELAMARGSSDNITVIVVELKKRSSFSC
;
A
#
# COMPACT_ATOMS: atom_id res chain seq x y z
N MET A 1 37.46 -7.71 23.27
CA MET A 1 36.14 -7.06 23.33
C MET A 1 35.08 -8.11 23.11
N ARG A 2 34.21 -8.35 24.10
CA ARG A 2 33.07 -9.28 23.98
C ARG A 2 31.91 -8.50 23.35
N TYR A 3 31.46 -8.91 22.17
CA TYR A 3 30.24 -8.40 21.57
C TYR A 3 29.05 -9.01 22.33
N THR A 4 28.39 -8.21 23.15
CA THR A 4 27.05 -8.53 23.67
C THR A 4 26.05 -8.20 22.58
N CYS A 5 25.53 -9.24 21.91
CA CYS A 5 24.39 -9.10 21.01
C CYS A 5 23.16 -8.78 21.87
N GLN A 6 22.71 -7.53 21.86
CA GLN A 6 21.42 -7.17 22.45
C GLN A 6 20.33 -7.68 21.51
N ASN A 7 19.60 -8.70 21.97
CA ASN A 7 18.39 -9.18 21.32
C ASN A 7 17.29 -8.12 21.51
N SER A 8 17.24 -7.12 20.63
CA SER A 8 16.07 -6.25 20.53
C SER A 8 14.95 -7.06 19.88
N LYS A 9 13.90 -7.37 20.63
CA LYS A 9 12.65 -7.91 20.07
C LYS A 9 12.05 -6.83 19.18
N SER A 10 12.33 -6.87 17.88
CA SER A 10 11.62 -6.06 16.89
C SER A 10 10.17 -6.55 16.82
N HIS A 11 9.21 -5.66 17.04
CA HIS A 11 7.81 -5.96 16.76
C HIS A 11 7.65 -6.15 15.25
N VAL A 12 7.21 -7.34 14.85
CA VAL A 12 6.90 -7.69 13.46
C VAL A 12 5.40 -7.87 13.38
N THR A 13 4.72 -7.00 12.64
CA THR A 13 3.31 -7.18 12.31
C THR A 13 3.22 -8.03 11.07
N ILE A 14 2.75 -9.27 11.19
CA ILE A 14 2.47 -10.17 10.07
C ILE A 14 0.98 -10.39 10.02
N SER A 15 0.38 -10.14 8.86
CA SER A 15 -1.04 -10.40 8.58
C SER A 15 -1.19 -11.11 7.25
N GLY A 16 -2.28 -11.86 7.10
CA GLY A 16 -2.65 -12.52 5.86
C GLY A 16 -4.15 -12.71 5.80
N GLY A 17 -4.70 -12.57 4.60
CA GLY A 17 -6.12 -12.76 4.32
C GLY A 17 -6.33 -13.75 3.19
N ASP A 18 -7.36 -14.56 3.33
CA ASP A 18 -7.86 -15.49 2.32
C ASP A 18 -9.39 -15.48 2.46
N GLY A 19 -10.13 -15.57 1.36
CA GLY A 19 -11.57 -15.27 1.26
C GLY A 19 -12.53 -16.20 2.03
N GLY A 20 -12.14 -16.78 3.17
CA GLY A 20 -12.95 -17.66 4.00
C GLY A 20 -12.89 -17.31 5.49
N THR A 21 -13.99 -16.74 6.01
CA THR A 21 -14.32 -16.52 7.44
C THR A 21 -13.24 -15.89 8.34
N GLU A 22 -13.48 -14.63 8.71
CA GLU A 22 -12.80 -13.95 9.82
C GLU A 22 -12.84 -14.79 11.10
N ARG A 23 -11.67 -15.07 11.67
CA ARG A 23 -11.54 -15.50 13.07
C ARG A 23 -10.98 -14.33 13.87
N LYS A 24 -11.75 -13.88 14.85
CA LYS A 24 -11.34 -12.87 15.84
C LYS A 24 -10.11 -13.36 16.59
N GLY A 25 -8.95 -12.78 16.29
CA GLY A 25 -7.74 -12.88 17.11
C GLY A 25 -7.91 -12.03 18.37
N GLY A 26 -7.66 -12.61 19.55
CA GLY A 26 -7.79 -11.93 20.82
C GLY A 26 -6.61 -10.97 21.10
N ASN A 27 -6.93 -9.74 21.52
CA ASN A 27 -5.96 -8.76 21.99
C ASN A 27 -5.42 -9.14 23.38
N LEU A 28 -4.10 -9.12 23.55
CA LEU A 28 -3.44 -9.07 24.86
C LEU A 28 -2.61 -7.76 24.96
N TRP A 29 -3.26 -6.75 25.56
CA TRP A 29 -2.78 -5.57 26.27
C TRP A 29 -1.79 -4.57 25.60
N GLY A 30 -2.29 -3.33 25.47
CA GLY A 30 -1.54 -2.11 25.80
C GLY A 30 -1.41 -1.04 24.71
N GLU A 31 -2.52 -0.52 24.17
CA GLU A 31 -2.50 0.58 23.19
C GLU A 31 -2.29 1.95 23.86
N ASP A 32 -1.33 2.71 23.34
CA ASP A 32 -1.06 4.10 23.70
C ASP A 32 -2.15 5.03 23.15
N LYS A 33 -3.19 5.27 23.96
CA LYS A 33 -4.35 6.16 23.70
C LYS A 33 -4.04 7.63 23.36
N LYS A 34 -2.77 7.99 23.21
CA LYS A 34 -2.31 9.37 22.98
C LYS A 34 -2.19 9.71 21.50
N GLU A 35 -2.04 8.71 20.64
CA GLU A 35 -1.85 8.86 19.20
C GLU A 35 -3.18 8.84 18.46
N GLU A 36 -4.09 7.92 18.81
CA GLU A 36 -5.48 7.91 18.32
C GLU A 36 -6.20 9.24 18.56
N LYS A 37 -5.99 9.84 19.73
CA LYS A 37 -6.61 11.13 20.09
C LYS A 37 -6.14 12.30 19.23
N LYS A 38 -4.91 12.23 18.68
CA LYS A 38 -4.40 13.23 17.73
C LYS A 38 -4.98 13.02 16.32
N ILE A 39 -5.27 11.77 15.94
CA ILE A 39 -5.88 11.43 14.65
C ILE A 39 -7.38 11.80 14.65
N GLU A 40 -8.09 11.63 15.78
CA GLU A 40 -9.48 12.11 15.90
C GLU A 40 -9.57 13.65 15.91
N GLU A 41 -8.62 14.34 16.54
CA GLU A 41 -8.52 15.81 16.46
C GLU A 41 -8.12 16.29 15.04
N PHE A 42 -7.46 15.44 14.24
CA PHE A 42 -7.02 15.72 12.87
C PHE A 42 -8.19 15.79 11.88
N PHE A 43 -9.20 14.92 12.00
CA PHE A 43 -10.37 14.91 11.11
C PHE A 43 -11.47 15.94 11.46
N GLY A 44 -11.31 16.71 12.55
CA GLY A 44 -12.14 17.88 12.84
C GLY A 44 -13.63 17.60 13.02
N ALA A 45 -14.07 17.44 14.27
CA ALA A 45 -15.48 17.43 14.63
C ALA A 45 -16.20 18.69 14.09
N LYS A 46 -17.07 18.51 13.08
CA LYS A 46 -18.18 19.44 12.82
C LYS A 46 -19.44 18.85 13.44
N ALA A 47 -19.70 19.24 14.68
CA ALA A 47 -21.04 19.23 15.23
C ALA A 47 -21.56 20.68 15.18
N ASN A 48 -22.61 20.93 14.40
CA ASN A 48 -23.72 21.75 14.87
C ASN A 48 -24.98 21.55 14.03
N ASP A 49 -26.08 21.62 14.77
CA ASP A 49 -27.47 21.30 14.47
C ASP A 49 -28.10 21.98 13.24
N GLY A 50 -29.00 21.20 12.61
CA GLY A 50 -30.36 21.66 12.30
C GLY A 50 -30.65 22.04 10.86
N ASP A 51 -31.21 21.12 10.08
CA ASP A 51 -32.50 21.34 9.39
C ASP A 51 -33.09 20.00 8.91
N GLU A 52 -34.39 19.79 9.16
CA GLU A 52 -35.13 18.59 8.80
C GLU A 52 -35.61 18.66 7.35
N SER A 53 -35.09 17.80 6.46
CA SER A 53 -35.87 17.36 5.29
C SER A 53 -35.42 16.01 4.73
N LYS A 54 -36.27 15.00 5.01
CA LYS A 54 -36.49 13.71 4.32
C LYS A 54 -35.40 13.23 3.33
N GLU A 55 -34.49 12.38 3.82
CA GLU A 55 -33.73 11.44 3.01
C GLU A 55 -34.49 10.12 2.87
N GLU A 56 -34.65 9.65 1.62
CA GLU A 56 -34.98 8.27 1.31
C GLU A 56 -33.82 7.37 1.77
N SER A 57 -34.07 6.59 2.82
CA SER A 57 -33.13 5.61 3.34
C SER A 57 -33.04 4.39 2.41
N LEU A 58 -31.99 4.33 1.60
CA LEU A 58 -31.55 3.07 1.00
C LEU A 58 -30.71 2.33 2.04
N SER A 59 -31.33 1.36 2.70
CA SER A 59 -30.71 0.60 3.79
C SER A 59 -29.64 -0.37 3.28
N LEU A 60 -28.49 -0.32 3.96
CA LEU A 60 -27.47 -1.35 3.94
C LEU A 60 -27.95 -2.60 4.69
N THR A 61 -27.74 -3.75 4.06
CA THR A 61 -27.74 -5.12 4.59
C THR A 61 -29.08 -5.72 5.07
N SER A 62 -29.62 -6.61 4.25
CA SER A 62 -29.93 -8.02 4.59
C SER A 62 -31.14 -8.52 3.80
N LEU A 63 -30.87 -9.18 2.67
CA LEU A 63 -31.73 -10.25 2.20
C LEU A 63 -30.83 -11.44 1.88
N ARG A 64 -30.73 -12.33 2.87
CA ARG A 64 -30.37 -13.74 2.66
C ARG A 64 -31.34 -14.31 1.63
N ASN A 65 -30.81 -14.69 0.47
CA ASN A 65 -31.33 -15.75 -0.35
C ASN A 65 -30.14 -16.60 -0.77
N ASP A 66 -30.24 -17.90 -0.49
CA ASP A 66 -29.29 -18.92 -0.91
C ASP A 66 -29.27 -18.99 -2.45
N VAL A 67 -28.31 -18.27 -3.03
CA VAL A 67 -27.81 -18.52 -4.38
C VAL A 67 -26.31 -18.69 -4.20
N VAL A 68 -25.82 -19.92 -4.40
CA VAL A 68 -24.38 -20.15 -4.54
C VAL A 68 -23.96 -19.44 -5.82
N LEU A 69 -23.46 -18.21 -5.68
CA LEU A 69 -22.80 -17.48 -6.76
C LEU A 69 -21.35 -17.97 -6.79
N GLU A 70 -21.00 -18.69 -7.84
CA GLU A 70 -19.64 -19.16 -8.11
C GLU A 70 -18.71 -17.97 -8.44
N ASP A 71 -17.51 -17.99 -7.84
CA ASP A 71 -16.33 -17.12 -8.08
C ASP A 71 -16.37 -15.71 -7.46
N ASP A 72 -16.39 -15.61 -6.13
CA ASP A 72 -16.05 -14.38 -5.40
C ASP A 72 -14.56 -14.06 -5.60
N PHE A 73 -14.25 -13.19 -6.57
CA PHE A 73 -12.92 -12.64 -6.76
C PHE A 73 -12.52 -11.82 -5.52
N VAL A 74 -11.71 -12.42 -4.65
CA VAL A 74 -11.05 -11.80 -3.51
C VAL A 74 -9.58 -12.21 -3.54
N SER A 75 -8.69 -11.23 -3.55
CA SER A 75 -7.25 -11.49 -3.59
C SER A 75 -6.78 -12.14 -2.29
N SER A 76 -5.97 -13.20 -2.41
CA SER A 76 -5.20 -13.70 -1.28
C SER A 76 -3.93 -12.86 -1.14
N TYR A 77 -3.58 -12.46 0.07
CA TYR A 77 -2.42 -11.61 0.31
C TYR A 77 -1.74 -11.95 1.64
N GLY A 78 -0.53 -11.42 1.79
CA GLY A 78 0.10 -11.32 3.09
C GLY A 78 1.06 -10.15 3.15
N SER A 79 1.30 -9.68 4.35
CA SER A 79 2.06 -8.47 4.58
C SER A 79 2.90 -8.54 5.83
N ALA A 80 4.01 -7.82 5.83
CA ALA A 80 4.91 -7.68 6.95
C ALA A 80 5.39 -6.23 7.03
N SER A 81 5.32 -5.65 8.23
CA SER A 81 5.80 -4.29 8.50
C SER A 81 6.61 -4.28 9.79
N VAL A 82 7.82 -3.70 9.72
CA VAL A 82 8.80 -3.69 10.83
C VAL A 82 9.49 -2.34 10.94
N ILE A 83 9.76 -1.91 12.16
CA ILE A 83 10.55 -0.70 12.45
C ILE A 83 12.01 -0.80 11.98
N GLY A 84 12.51 -2.02 11.80
CA GLY A 84 13.89 -2.27 11.39
C GLY A 84 14.89 -1.69 12.39
N ARG A 85 15.81 -0.83 11.91
CA ARG A 85 16.85 -0.19 12.75
C ARG A 85 16.58 1.29 13.04
N ARG A 86 15.40 1.80 12.65
CA ARG A 86 14.97 3.16 12.98
C ARG A 86 14.54 3.24 14.45
N LYS A 87 14.42 4.47 14.94
CA LYS A 87 13.91 4.77 16.29
C LYS A 87 12.39 4.91 16.32
N GLU A 88 11.83 5.36 15.20
CA GLU A 88 10.40 5.59 15.00
C GLU A 88 9.92 4.72 13.84
N MET A 89 8.63 4.37 13.88
CA MET A 89 7.93 3.71 12.78
C MET A 89 7.10 4.76 12.05
N GLU A 90 7.57 5.17 10.87
CA GLU A 90 6.92 6.17 10.02
C GLU A 90 6.23 5.52 8.81
N ASP A 91 6.62 4.29 8.48
CA ASP A 91 5.94 3.40 7.53
C ASP A 91 4.54 2.98 8.00
N THR A 92 3.62 2.83 7.05
CA THR A 92 2.34 2.15 7.29
C THR A 92 1.77 1.54 6.01
N MET A 93 0.67 0.79 6.13
CA MET A 93 0.01 0.14 4.99
C MET A 93 -1.49 -0.03 5.20
N LYS A 94 -2.22 -0.20 4.09
CA LYS A 94 -3.66 -0.46 4.08
C LYS A 94 -4.00 -1.57 3.08
N VAL A 95 -4.90 -2.46 3.49
CA VAL A 95 -5.52 -3.47 2.63
C VAL A 95 -7.03 -3.41 2.83
N GLU A 96 -7.78 -3.22 1.75
CA GLU A 96 -9.25 -3.20 1.76
C GLU A 96 -9.77 -4.13 0.65
N LEU A 97 -10.20 -5.32 1.04
CA LEU A 97 -10.73 -6.32 0.11
C LEU A 97 -12.18 -6.00 -0.26
N GLY A 98 -12.50 -6.06 -1.54
CA GLY A 98 -13.82 -5.72 -2.07
C GLY A 98 -14.23 -4.26 -1.84
N PHE A 99 -13.27 -3.35 -1.70
CA PHE A 99 -13.52 -1.94 -1.39
C PHE A 99 -14.36 -1.23 -2.47
N LEU A 100 -14.35 -1.76 -3.70
CA LEU A 100 -15.08 -1.21 -4.82
C LEU A 100 -15.76 -2.31 -5.63
N SER A 101 -17.01 -2.06 -6.00
CA SER A 101 -17.84 -2.97 -6.79
C SER A 101 -18.64 -2.22 -7.84
N PHE A 102 -18.65 -2.72 -9.08
CA PHE A 102 -19.44 -2.19 -10.19
C PHE A 102 -20.41 -3.22 -10.75
N ASN A 103 -21.40 -2.73 -11.51
CA ASN A 103 -22.37 -3.53 -12.26
C ASN A 103 -23.06 -4.61 -11.40
N GLY A 104 -23.45 -4.26 -10.18
CA GLY A 104 -24.12 -5.21 -9.28
C GLY A 104 -23.23 -6.34 -8.77
N GLY A 105 -21.89 -6.18 -8.80
CA GLY A 105 -20.95 -7.17 -8.28
C GLY A 105 -20.08 -7.85 -9.33
N GLU A 106 -20.28 -7.59 -10.62
CA GLU A 106 -19.52 -8.23 -11.71
C GLU A 106 -18.04 -7.83 -11.71
N LYS A 107 -17.74 -6.56 -11.42
CA LYS A 107 -16.36 -6.09 -11.25
C LYS A 107 -16.14 -5.72 -9.80
N LYS A 108 -15.30 -6.49 -9.12
CA LYS A 108 -14.83 -6.22 -7.76
C LYS A 108 -13.36 -5.85 -7.81
N TYR A 109 -12.97 -4.89 -7.00
CA TYR A 109 -11.59 -4.50 -6.83
C TYR A 109 -11.20 -4.56 -5.35
N ASP A 110 -9.96 -4.97 -5.13
CA ASP A 110 -9.27 -4.89 -3.86
C ASP A 110 -8.28 -3.72 -3.89
N PHE A 111 -8.03 -3.10 -2.73
CA PHE A 111 -7.06 -2.01 -2.58
C PHE A 111 -5.89 -2.45 -1.71
N PHE A 112 -4.68 -2.11 -2.13
CA PHE A 112 -3.45 -2.28 -1.39
C PHE A 112 -2.64 -1.00 -1.44
N GLY A 113 -2.16 -0.50 -0.31
CA GLY A 113 -1.33 0.70 -0.24
C GLY A 113 -0.18 0.54 0.73
N VAL A 114 1.02 0.98 0.32
CA VAL A 114 2.19 1.16 1.18
C VAL A 114 2.55 2.64 1.21
N TYR A 115 2.76 3.16 2.40
CA TYR A 115 3.04 4.56 2.67
C TYR A 115 4.30 4.66 3.52
N ASP A 116 5.36 5.21 2.94
CA ASP A 116 6.64 5.43 3.61
C ASP A 116 6.67 6.87 4.10
N GLY A 117 6.58 7.07 5.41
CA GLY A 117 6.49 8.39 6.04
C GLY A 117 7.86 9.00 6.30
N HIS A 118 7.98 10.32 6.16
CA HIS A 118 9.20 11.03 6.51
C HIS A 118 8.91 12.36 7.21
N GLY A 119 9.74 12.69 8.20
CA GLY A 119 9.51 13.85 9.07
C GLY A 119 8.40 13.61 10.12
N GLY A 120 7.88 12.39 10.21
CA GLY A 120 6.81 11.94 11.09
C GLY A 120 5.84 10.97 10.37
N ALA A 121 5.13 10.13 11.14
CA ALA A 121 4.17 9.16 10.60
C ALA A 121 2.82 9.76 10.16
N LEU A 122 2.54 11.03 10.50
CA LEU A 122 1.19 11.60 10.41
C LEU A 122 0.60 11.60 8.99
N VAL A 123 1.39 11.90 7.96
CA VAL A 123 0.90 11.90 6.58
C VAL A 123 0.70 10.48 6.05
N ALA A 124 1.58 9.55 6.42
CA ALA A 124 1.46 8.14 6.07
C ALA A 124 0.19 7.53 6.68
N GLU A 125 -0.07 7.77 7.98
CA GLU A 125 -1.31 7.35 8.65
C GLU A 125 -2.56 8.02 8.09
N ALA A 126 -2.50 9.31 7.71
CA ALA A 126 -3.60 9.97 7.03
C ALA A 126 -3.91 9.28 5.68
N CYS A 127 -2.89 8.93 4.89
CA CYS A 127 -3.09 8.23 3.62
C CYS A 127 -3.71 6.84 3.81
N LYS A 128 -3.23 6.08 4.81
CA LYS A 128 -3.80 4.78 5.20
C LYS A 128 -5.29 4.85 5.51
N GLU A 129 -5.71 5.84 6.29
CA GLU A 129 -7.11 5.97 6.70
C GLU A 129 -8.01 6.57 5.61
N ARG A 130 -7.45 7.36 4.67
CA ARG A 130 -8.26 8.24 3.82
C ARG A 130 -8.19 7.97 2.31
N LEU A 131 -7.02 7.65 1.75
CA LEU A 131 -6.79 7.68 0.30
C LEU A 131 -7.69 6.70 -0.47
N HIS A 132 -7.92 5.49 0.07
CA HIS A 132 -8.83 4.51 -0.54
C HIS A 132 -10.29 5.00 -0.57
N GLY A 133 -10.73 5.75 0.45
CA GLY A 133 -12.04 6.39 0.49
C GLY A 133 -12.16 7.54 -0.51
N VAL A 134 -11.11 8.34 -0.69
CA VAL A 134 -11.06 9.39 -1.73
C VAL A 134 -11.27 8.78 -3.12
N ILE A 135 -10.63 7.64 -3.40
CA ILE A 135 -10.79 6.93 -4.68
C ILE A 135 -12.24 6.50 -4.89
N VAL A 136 -12.89 5.94 -3.86
CA VAL A 136 -14.31 5.54 -3.95
C VAL A 136 -15.19 6.76 -4.22
N GLU A 137 -15.02 7.85 -3.46
CA GLU A 137 -15.78 9.09 -3.61
C GLU A 137 -15.66 9.67 -5.04
N GLU A 138 -14.42 9.83 -5.53
CA GLU A 138 -14.14 10.38 -6.86
C GLU A 138 -14.78 9.54 -7.98
N ILE A 139 -14.72 8.20 -7.87
CA ILE A 139 -15.37 7.30 -8.82
C ILE A 139 -16.89 7.48 -8.82
N MET A 140 -17.51 7.60 -7.64
CA MET A 140 -18.95 7.77 -7.52
C MET A 140 -19.41 9.12 -8.09
N GLU A 141 -18.67 10.19 -7.79
CA GLU A 141 -18.93 11.54 -8.31
C GLU A 141 -18.87 11.58 -9.85
N ARG A 142 -17.83 10.97 -10.45
CA ARG A 142 -17.70 10.90 -11.93
C ARG A 142 -18.82 10.10 -12.58
N LYS A 143 -19.28 9.01 -11.96
CA LYS A 143 -20.40 8.20 -12.47
C LYS A 143 -21.74 8.90 -12.38
N LEU A 144 -21.98 9.68 -11.33
CA LEU A 144 -23.18 10.51 -11.21
C LEU A 144 -23.19 11.64 -12.25
N GLY A 145 -22.02 12.21 -12.57
CA GLY A 145 -21.87 13.29 -13.54
C GLY A 145 -21.91 12.88 -15.02
N LYS A 146 -21.45 11.67 -15.36
CA LYS A 146 -21.34 11.19 -16.76
C LYS A 146 -22.33 10.05 -17.04
N LYS A 147 -23.55 10.37 -17.52
CA LYS A 147 -24.47 9.37 -18.07
C LYS A 147 -23.83 8.70 -19.31
N GLY A 148 -23.44 7.43 -19.19
CA GLY A 148 -23.12 6.56 -20.33
C GLY A 148 -21.65 6.34 -20.67
N VAL A 149 -20.70 6.68 -19.79
CA VAL A 149 -19.28 6.32 -20.00
C VAL A 149 -19.03 4.91 -19.44
N SER A 150 -18.57 4.00 -20.31
CA SER A 150 -18.19 2.64 -19.96
C SER A 150 -16.69 2.57 -19.67
N GLY A 151 -16.29 2.72 -18.40
CA GLY A 151 -14.88 2.61 -17.99
C GLY A 151 -14.52 3.58 -16.87
N VAL A 152 -13.38 3.34 -16.22
CA VAL A 152 -12.77 4.27 -15.28
C VAL A 152 -11.50 4.82 -15.94
N GLU A 153 -11.41 6.13 -16.11
CA GLU A 153 -10.20 6.81 -16.59
C GLU A 153 -9.20 6.89 -15.44
N TRP A 154 -8.48 5.78 -15.19
CA TRP A 154 -7.66 5.58 -13.99
C TRP A 154 -6.56 6.63 -13.81
N GLU A 155 -5.95 7.11 -14.89
CA GLU A 155 -4.88 8.12 -14.82
C GLU A 155 -5.40 9.44 -14.23
N GLU A 156 -6.40 10.06 -14.88
CA GLU A 156 -7.02 11.31 -14.41
C GLU A 156 -7.64 11.12 -13.01
N LEU A 157 -8.29 9.98 -12.76
CA LEU A 157 -8.87 9.65 -11.46
C LEU A 157 -7.82 9.69 -10.34
N MET A 158 -6.72 8.95 -10.51
CA MET A 158 -5.69 8.82 -9.49
C MET A 158 -4.92 10.14 -9.30
N GLU A 159 -4.70 10.92 -10.36
CA GLU A 159 -4.13 12.26 -10.22
C GLU A 159 -5.01 13.17 -9.35
N ASP A 160 -6.33 13.18 -9.56
CA ASP A 160 -7.26 13.96 -8.75
C ASP A 160 -7.36 13.44 -7.31
N CYS A 161 -7.33 12.12 -7.11
CA CYS A 161 -7.36 11.52 -5.78
C CYS A 161 -6.11 11.89 -4.96
N PHE A 162 -4.93 11.81 -5.55
CA PHE A 162 -3.68 12.16 -4.88
C PHE A 162 -3.59 13.66 -4.61
N ARG A 163 -4.04 14.51 -5.56
CA ARG A 163 -4.15 15.96 -5.35
C ARG A 163 -5.08 16.28 -4.19
N ARG A 164 -6.26 15.66 -4.13
CA ARG A 164 -7.22 15.85 -3.04
C ARG A 164 -6.67 15.37 -1.69
N MET A 165 -6.00 14.21 -1.66
CA MET A 165 -5.34 13.70 -0.46
C MET A 165 -4.26 14.66 0.04
N ASP A 166 -3.46 15.21 -0.88
CA ASP A 166 -2.43 16.22 -0.59
C ASP A 166 -3.01 17.52 -0.02
N GLU A 167 -4.13 18.00 -0.59
CA GLU A 167 -4.90 19.15 -0.09
C GLU A 167 -5.44 18.92 1.34
N GLU A 168 -5.83 17.68 1.68
CA GLU A 168 -6.33 17.33 3.01
C GLU A 168 -5.22 17.33 4.10
N VAL A 169 -3.94 17.19 3.73
CA VAL A 169 -2.81 17.10 4.69
C VAL A 169 -1.93 18.35 4.79
N VAL A 170 -2.20 19.42 4.02
CA VAL A 170 -1.37 20.64 3.90
C VAL A 170 -0.97 21.33 5.21
N LYS A 171 -1.71 21.08 6.30
CA LYS A 171 -1.39 21.64 7.63
C LYS A 171 -0.07 21.09 8.19
N ASN A 172 0.35 19.89 7.78
CA ASN A 172 1.55 19.23 8.26
C ASN A 172 2.77 19.58 7.40
N LYS A 173 3.14 20.87 7.36
CA LYS A 173 4.02 21.41 6.32
C LYS A 173 5.37 20.72 6.15
N MET A 174 5.94 20.11 7.19
CA MET A 174 7.27 19.48 7.18
C MET A 174 7.23 17.94 7.16
N ILE A 175 6.03 17.36 7.10
CA ILE A 175 5.81 15.92 7.10
C ILE A 175 5.30 15.53 5.72
N GLY A 176 5.77 14.41 5.21
CA GLY A 176 5.27 13.84 3.97
C GLY A 176 5.25 12.34 4.03
N SER A 177 4.72 11.75 2.96
CA SER A 177 4.78 10.32 2.75
C SER A 177 4.82 10.00 1.27
N THR A 178 5.57 8.97 0.91
CA THR A 178 5.37 8.31 -0.37
C THR A 178 4.04 7.57 -0.36
N ALA A 179 3.49 7.30 -1.54
CA ALA A 179 2.34 6.43 -1.66
C ALA A 179 2.47 5.58 -2.92
N VAL A 180 2.57 4.26 -2.74
CA VAL A 180 2.35 3.31 -3.83
C VAL A 180 1.09 2.52 -3.53
N VAL A 181 0.11 2.63 -4.42
CA VAL A 181 -1.18 1.95 -4.29
C VAL A 181 -1.44 1.06 -5.49
N ALA A 182 -2.09 -0.08 -5.23
CA ALA A 182 -2.58 -0.99 -6.25
C ALA A 182 -4.08 -1.23 -6.07
N VAL A 183 -4.84 -1.03 -7.14
CA VAL A 183 -6.23 -1.44 -7.26
C VAL A 183 -6.27 -2.68 -8.14
N VAL A 184 -6.60 -3.81 -7.54
CA VAL A 184 -6.51 -5.14 -8.17
C VAL A 184 -7.92 -5.64 -8.45
N GLY A 185 -8.29 -5.71 -9.72
CA GLY A 185 -9.52 -6.33 -10.19
C GLY A 185 -9.28 -7.69 -10.81
N LYS A 186 -10.35 -8.39 -11.19
CA LYS A 186 -10.25 -9.70 -11.88
C LYS A 186 -9.47 -9.63 -13.18
N ASP A 187 -9.68 -8.56 -13.95
CA ASP A 187 -9.20 -8.42 -15.33
C ASP A 187 -8.08 -7.39 -15.48
N GLU A 188 -7.82 -6.55 -14.46
CA GLU A 188 -6.83 -5.47 -14.55
C GLU A 188 -6.13 -5.22 -13.20
N VAL A 189 -4.92 -4.66 -13.27
CA VAL A 189 -4.20 -4.11 -12.12
C VAL A 189 -3.85 -2.65 -12.44
N VAL A 190 -4.21 -1.75 -11.52
CA VAL A 190 -3.90 -0.33 -11.60
C VAL A 190 -2.93 -0.01 -10.48
N VAL A 191 -1.77 0.56 -10.82
CA VAL A 191 -0.78 1.03 -9.86
C VAL A 191 -0.66 2.54 -9.98
N ALA A 192 -0.81 3.27 -8.88
CA ALA A 192 -0.45 4.69 -8.81
C ALA A 192 0.69 4.87 -7.80
N ASN A 193 1.77 5.51 -8.23
CA ASN A 193 2.96 5.73 -7.41
C ASN A 193 3.26 7.21 -7.28
N CYS A 194 3.51 7.69 -6.06
CA CYS A 194 4.01 9.01 -5.75
C CYS A 194 5.12 8.89 -4.70
N GLY A 195 6.31 8.51 -5.16
CA GLY A 195 7.54 8.51 -4.37
C GLY A 195 8.49 7.41 -4.83
N ASP A 196 9.28 6.88 -3.92
CA ASP A 196 10.25 5.82 -4.14
C ASP A 196 9.94 4.49 -3.41
N SER A 197 8.76 4.38 -2.82
CA SER A 197 8.11 3.07 -2.69
C SER A 197 7.83 2.47 -4.08
N ARG A 198 7.75 1.14 -4.18
CA ARG A 198 7.66 0.48 -5.50
C ARG A 198 6.69 -0.70 -5.52
N ALA A 199 6.00 -0.84 -6.65
CA ALA A 199 5.20 -2.00 -7.02
C ALA A 199 5.88 -2.81 -8.14
N VAL A 200 5.99 -4.12 -7.95
CA VAL A 200 6.61 -5.06 -8.90
C VAL A 200 5.72 -6.28 -9.09
N ILE A 201 5.29 -6.52 -10.34
CA ILE A 201 4.56 -7.73 -10.71
C ILE A 201 5.54 -8.83 -11.14
N CYS A 202 5.18 -10.08 -10.90
CA CYS A 202 5.87 -11.25 -11.42
C CYS A 202 5.01 -11.95 -12.46
N THR A 203 5.46 -11.93 -13.72
CA THR A 203 4.77 -12.57 -14.85
C THR A 203 5.66 -13.67 -15.42
N SER A 204 5.16 -14.90 -15.46
CA SER A 204 5.91 -16.11 -15.87
C SER A 204 7.29 -16.26 -15.17
N GLY A 205 7.44 -15.72 -13.96
CA GLY A 205 8.67 -15.77 -13.17
C GLY A 205 9.67 -14.64 -13.41
N VAL A 206 9.32 -13.65 -14.24
CA VAL A 206 10.13 -12.45 -14.52
C VAL A 206 9.57 -11.27 -13.76
N ALA A 207 10.45 -10.48 -13.14
CA ALA A 207 10.05 -9.28 -12.40
C ALA A 207 9.85 -8.10 -13.36
N ALA A 208 8.66 -7.49 -13.35
CA ALA A 208 8.36 -6.27 -14.07
C ALA A 208 7.92 -5.18 -13.08
N PRO A 209 8.66 -4.07 -12.94
CA PRO A 209 8.20 -2.95 -12.12
C PRO A 209 6.97 -2.31 -12.77
N LEU A 210 5.91 -2.11 -12.00
CA LEU A 210 4.72 -1.36 -12.42
C LEU A 210 4.78 0.11 -11.99
N SER A 211 5.77 0.48 -11.19
CA SER A 211 6.10 1.86 -10.88
C SER A 211 7.60 2.13 -11.07
N VAL A 212 7.94 3.38 -11.37
CA VAL A 212 9.31 3.88 -11.42
C VAL A 212 9.48 4.88 -10.29
N ASP A 213 10.51 4.72 -9.47
CA ASP A 213 10.78 5.60 -8.35
C ASP A 213 10.94 7.06 -8.82
N HIS A 214 10.37 7.98 -8.05
CA HIS A 214 10.55 9.41 -8.24
C HIS A 214 11.86 9.89 -7.59
N LYS A 215 13.00 9.37 -8.02
CA LYS A 215 14.31 9.82 -7.51
C LYS A 215 14.69 11.18 -8.14
N PRO A 216 15.25 12.14 -7.37
CA PRO A 216 15.58 13.47 -7.87
C PRO A 216 16.59 13.53 -9.02
N ASP A 217 17.39 12.48 -9.23
CA ASP A 217 18.33 12.34 -10.35
C ASP A 217 17.74 11.65 -11.59
N ARG A 218 16.46 11.24 -11.55
CA ARG A 218 15.74 10.79 -12.75
C ARG A 218 15.67 11.97 -13.74
N PRO A 219 16.04 11.80 -15.02
CA PRO A 219 16.22 12.95 -15.93
C PRO A 219 15.02 13.89 -16.03
N ASP A 220 13.80 13.34 -16.10
CA ASP A 220 12.55 14.10 -16.15
C ASP A 220 12.24 14.83 -14.83
N GLU A 221 12.47 14.18 -13.69
CA GLU A 221 12.27 14.80 -12.36
C GLU A 221 13.31 15.88 -12.07
N LEU A 222 14.56 15.68 -12.47
CA LEU A 222 15.62 16.69 -12.38
C LEU A 222 15.23 17.93 -13.19
N GLU A 223 14.84 17.74 -14.45
CA GLU A 223 14.39 18.83 -15.33
C GLU A 223 13.18 19.56 -14.72
N ARG A 224 12.18 18.81 -14.21
CA ARG A 224 11.00 19.38 -13.56
C ARG A 224 11.36 20.24 -12.34
N VAL A 225 12.23 19.75 -11.47
CA VAL A 225 12.68 20.47 -10.27
C VAL A 225 13.46 21.74 -10.64
N GLU A 226 14.36 21.67 -11.61
CA GLU A 226 15.17 22.81 -12.04
C GLU A 226 14.35 23.86 -12.80
N ALA A 227 13.40 23.43 -13.65
CA ALA A 227 12.48 24.31 -14.36
C ALA A 227 11.57 25.10 -13.41
N ALA A 228 11.23 24.52 -12.25
CA ALA A 228 10.50 25.21 -11.18
C ALA A 228 11.37 26.18 -10.36
N GLY A 229 12.67 26.29 -10.66
CA GLY A 229 13.64 27.13 -9.94
C GLY A 229 14.34 26.42 -8.78
N GLY A 230 14.14 25.12 -8.62
CA GLY A 230 14.75 24.30 -7.59
C GLY A 230 16.20 23.89 -7.91
N ARG A 231 16.73 22.99 -7.08
CA ARG A 231 18.04 22.37 -7.23
C ARG A 231 18.00 20.93 -6.76
N VAL A 232 18.72 20.05 -7.43
CA VAL A 232 19.03 18.70 -6.94
C VAL A 232 20.49 18.68 -6.48
N ILE A 233 20.69 18.30 -5.23
CA ILE A 233 22.02 18.32 -4.59
C ILE A 233 22.35 16.90 -4.17
N ASN A 234 23.53 16.41 -4.56
CA ASN A 234 24.02 15.13 -4.06
C ASN A 234 24.60 15.32 -2.65
N TRP A 235 23.83 14.91 -1.64
CA TRP A 235 24.18 14.98 -0.23
C TRP A 235 23.72 13.69 0.46
N ASN A 236 24.58 12.67 0.44
CA ASN A 236 24.22 11.28 0.80
C ASN A 236 23.02 10.79 -0.01
N GLY A 237 23.16 10.86 -1.34
CA GLY A 237 22.07 10.64 -2.30
C GLY A 237 21.61 11.95 -2.94
N HIS A 238 20.99 11.86 -4.11
CA HIS A 238 20.41 13.01 -4.79
C HIS A 238 19.16 13.46 -4.08
N ARG A 239 19.12 14.75 -3.70
CA ARG A 239 18.04 15.31 -2.89
C ARG A 239 17.51 16.63 -3.45
N VAL A 240 16.18 16.79 -3.42
CA VAL A 240 15.54 18.08 -3.72
C VAL A 240 15.92 19.10 -2.65
N LEU A 241 16.54 20.19 -3.09
CA LEU A 241 17.13 21.25 -2.26
C LEU A 241 18.11 20.73 -1.19
N GLY A 242 18.71 19.56 -1.39
CA GLY A 242 19.58 18.92 -0.39
C GLY A 242 18.84 18.28 0.79
N VAL A 243 17.50 18.26 0.77
CA VAL A 243 16.66 17.79 1.88
C VAL A 243 16.06 16.41 1.61
N LEU A 244 15.16 16.30 0.62
CA LEU A 244 14.33 15.10 0.43
C LEU A 244 14.89 14.19 -0.66
N ALA A 245 14.96 12.88 -0.41
CA ALA A 245 15.54 11.88 -1.31
C ALA A 245 14.57 11.35 -2.38
N THR A 246 13.29 11.73 -2.29
CA THR A 246 12.29 11.61 -3.35
C THR A 246 11.95 12.99 -3.92
N SER A 247 11.56 13.03 -5.18
CA SER A 247 11.10 14.21 -5.91
C SER A 247 9.58 14.36 -5.94
N ARG A 248 8.84 13.33 -5.52
CA ARG A 248 7.39 13.36 -5.38
C ARG A 248 6.94 12.70 -4.07
N SER A 249 5.91 13.25 -3.46
CA SER A 249 5.28 12.75 -2.22
C SER A 249 3.96 13.47 -1.97
N ILE A 250 3.12 12.89 -1.12
CA ILE A 250 1.97 13.56 -0.51
C ILE A 250 2.48 14.33 0.72
N GLY A 251 2.02 15.57 0.91
CA GLY A 251 2.51 16.46 1.95
C GLY A 251 3.69 17.31 1.49
N ASP A 252 4.70 17.47 2.35
CA ASP A 252 5.92 18.27 2.09
C ASP A 252 5.64 19.69 1.56
N GLU A 253 4.61 20.34 2.10
CA GLU A 253 4.17 21.67 1.65
C GLU A 253 5.32 22.70 1.58
N TYR A 254 6.29 22.61 2.50
CA TYR A 254 7.47 23.48 2.50
C TYR A 254 8.41 23.32 1.30
N LEU A 255 8.33 22.20 0.58
CA LEU A 255 9.13 21.91 -0.62
C LEU A 255 8.34 22.06 -1.92
N LYS A 256 7.05 22.41 -1.86
CA LYS A 256 6.29 22.75 -3.08
C LYS A 256 6.82 24.07 -3.67
N PRO A 257 6.91 24.20 -5.01
CA PRO A 257 6.42 23.26 -6.03
C PRO A 257 7.46 22.22 -6.48
N PHE A 258 8.63 22.13 -5.84
CA PHE A 258 9.72 21.24 -6.27
C PHE A 258 9.36 19.77 -6.04
N VAL A 259 8.71 19.47 -4.92
CA VAL A 259 8.15 18.15 -4.62
C VAL A 259 6.68 18.13 -5.03
N SER A 260 6.32 17.25 -5.98
CA SER A 260 4.96 17.15 -6.51
C SER A 260 4.19 16.00 -5.86
N SER A 261 2.88 16.18 -5.67
CA SER A 261 1.97 15.10 -5.23
C SER A 261 1.37 14.31 -6.40
N LYS A 262 1.69 14.67 -7.65
CA LYS A 262 1.18 14.00 -8.85
C LYS A 262 1.75 12.58 -8.98
N PRO A 263 0.91 11.53 -8.96
CA PRO A 263 1.38 10.17 -9.17
C PRO A 263 1.69 9.90 -10.64
N ASP A 264 2.56 8.93 -10.90
CA ASP A 264 2.59 8.22 -12.18
C ASP A 264 1.66 7.00 -12.05
N VAL A 265 0.85 6.73 -13.08
CA VAL A 265 -0.19 5.69 -13.07
C VAL A 265 0.08 4.67 -14.18
N THR A 266 0.06 3.39 -13.82
CA THR A 266 0.22 2.26 -14.74
C THR A 266 -1.03 1.38 -14.66
N VAL A 267 -1.67 1.14 -15.80
CA VAL A 267 -2.79 0.19 -15.92
C VAL A 267 -2.35 -0.98 -16.78
N ILE A 268 -2.51 -2.20 -16.29
CA ILE A 268 -2.27 -3.42 -17.06
C ILE A 268 -3.52 -4.30 -17.09
N GLU A 269 -3.76 -4.92 -18.23
CA GLU A 269 -4.67 -6.07 -18.32
C GLU A 269 -3.98 -7.29 -17.73
N ARG A 270 -4.73 -8.08 -16.96
CA ARG A 270 -4.23 -9.29 -16.33
C ARG A 270 -4.19 -10.43 -17.31
N THR A 271 -3.19 -11.26 -17.15
CA THR A 271 -2.99 -12.51 -17.88
C THR A 271 -2.92 -13.68 -16.89
N GLU A 272 -3.12 -14.90 -17.38
CA GLU A 272 -2.97 -16.11 -16.55
C GLU A 272 -1.51 -16.34 -16.10
N ASP A 273 -0.58 -15.67 -16.76
CA ASP A 273 0.85 -15.70 -16.46
C ASP A 273 1.24 -14.81 -15.27
N ASP A 274 0.37 -13.89 -14.86
CA ASP A 274 0.59 -13.02 -13.71
C ASP A 274 0.47 -13.81 -12.40
N GLU A 275 1.60 -13.93 -11.69
CA GLU A 275 1.71 -14.82 -10.54
C GLU A 275 1.36 -14.11 -9.22
N PHE A 276 1.98 -12.95 -8.99
CA PHE A 276 1.82 -12.16 -7.78
C PHE A 276 2.32 -10.73 -8.00
N LEU A 277 1.88 -9.83 -7.11
CA LEU A 277 2.31 -8.44 -7.01
C LEU A 277 3.03 -8.22 -5.67
N ILE A 278 4.10 -7.42 -5.67
CA ILE A 278 4.79 -6.97 -4.45
C ILE A 278 4.72 -5.45 -4.39
N LEU A 279 4.22 -4.89 -3.29
CA LEU A 279 4.35 -3.47 -2.95
C LEU A 279 5.26 -3.37 -1.73
N ALA A 280 6.22 -2.44 -1.74
CA ALA A 280 7.04 -2.20 -0.56
C ALA A 280 7.66 -0.79 -0.52
N SER A 281 8.03 -0.36 0.69
CA SER A 281 8.85 0.83 0.96
C SER A 281 10.30 0.62 0.52
N ASP A 282 11.07 1.72 0.47
CA ASP A 282 12.47 1.67 0.03
C ASP A 282 13.36 0.85 0.98
N GLY A 283 12.95 0.67 2.24
CA GLY A 283 13.61 -0.19 3.20
C GLY A 283 13.76 -1.65 2.73
N LEU A 284 12.92 -2.10 1.78
CA LEU A 284 13.15 -3.32 1.01
C LEU A 284 14.04 -3.06 -0.21
N TRP A 285 13.62 -2.14 -1.08
CA TRP A 285 14.15 -1.99 -2.44
C TRP A 285 15.58 -1.47 -2.51
N ASP A 286 16.06 -0.76 -1.48
CA ASP A 286 17.44 -0.27 -1.38
C ASP A 286 18.46 -1.41 -1.24
N VAL A 287 18.04 -2.56 -0.71
CA VAL A 287 18.94 -3.69 -0.43
C VAL A 287 18.57 -4.98 -1.17
N ILE A 288 17.34 -5.06 -1.70
CA ILE A 288 16.79 -6.21 -2.43
C ILE A 288 16.33 -5.76 -3.82
N GLY A 289 16.95 -6.29 -4.87
CA GLY A 289 16.53 -6.03 -6.25
C GLY A 289 15.27 -6.81 -6.66
N ASN A 290 14.50 -6.24 -7.60
CA ASN A 290 13.22 -6.77 -8.10
C ASN A 290 13.26 -8.28 -8.40
N GLU A 291 14.21 -8.73 -9.24
CA GLU A 291 14.38 -10.14 -9.63
C GLU A 291 14.64 -11.08 -8.44
N PHE A 292 15.39 -10.60 -7.44
CA PHE A 292 15.66 -11.39 -6.25
C PHE A 292 14.42 -11.49 -5.36
N ALA A 293 13.67 -10.39 -5.19
CA ALA A 293 12.41 -10.38 -4.47
C ALA A 293 11.40 -11.36 -5.08
N CYS A 294 11.16 -11.28 -6.40
CA CYS A 294 10.24 -12.19 -7.09
C CYS A 294 10.67 -13.65 -6.96
N ARG A 295 11.98 -13.95 -7.07
CA ARG A 295 12.49 -15.32 -6.89
C ARG A 295 12.22 -15.86 -5.48
N VAL A 296 12.41 -15.04 -4.45
CA VAL A 296 12.14 -15.44 -3.06
C VAL A 296 10.65 -15.67 -2.87
N THR A 297 9.80 -14.71 -3.25
CA THR A 297 8.34 -14.81 -3.15
C THR A 297 7.82 -16.06 -3.85
N LYS A 298 8.26 -16.33 -5.09
CA LYS A 298 7.87 -17.54 -5.84
C LYS A 298 8.26 -18.83 -5.12
N ARG A 299 9.39 -18.87 -4.42
CA ARG A 299 9.81 -20.04 -3.62
C ARG A 299 8.94 -20.23 -2.39
N CYS A 300 8.52 -19.15 -1.73
CA CYS A 300 7.56 -19.20 -0.61
C CYS A 300 6.20 -19.70 -1.09
N LEU A 301 5.64 -19.08 -2.13
CA LEU A 301 4.32 -19.42 -2.67
C LEU A 301 4.25 -20.86 -3.21
N SER A 302 5.35 -21.39 -3.74
CA SER A 302 5.45 -22.80 -4.17
C SER A 302 5.67 -23.80 -3.03
N GLY A 303 5.75 -23.36 -1.78
CA GLY A 303 6.00 -24.20 -0.61
C GLY A 303 7.40 -24.84 -0.58
N ARG A 304 8.31 -24.35 -1.43
CA ARG A 304 9.69 -24.87 -1.56
C ARG A 304 10.62 -24.31 -0.49
N MET A 305 10.15 -23.39 0.33
CA MET A 305 10.91 -22.76 1.40
C MET A 305 10.34 -23.18 2.76
N ARG A 306 10.38 -24.48 3.09
CA ARG A 306 9.97 -24.93 4.42
C ARG A 306 11.03 -24.54 5.46
N ARG A 307 10.63 -23.78 6.49
CA ARG A 307 11.38 -23.74 7.76
C ARG A 307 11.58 -25.17 8.24
N ARG A 308 12.85 -25.54 8.48
CA ARG A 308 13.22 -26.81 9.08
C ARG A 308 12.65 -26.84 10.51
N GLU A 309 11.53 -27.55 10.68
CA GLU A 309 10.82 -27.90 11.92
C GLU A 309 11.31 -27.23 13.23
N SER A 310 10.57 -26.25 13.74
CA SER A 310 10.50 -26.04 15.18
C SER A 310 9.38 -26.93 15.73
N ARG A 311 9.79 -27.90 16.53
CA ARG A 311 8.92 -28.78 17.32
C ARG A 311 8.08 -27.93 18.28
N GLU A 312 6.84 -28.37 18.50
CA GLU A 312 5.83 -27.86 19.44
C GLU A 312 4.89 -26.74 18.95
N GLY A 313 3.65 -27.14 18.65
CA GLY A 313 2.44 -26.41 19.05
C GLY A 313 1.92 -25.29 18.13
N VAL A 314 0.81 -25.57 17.44
CA VAL A 314 -0.08 -24.60 16.78
C VAL A 314 0.56 -23.82 15.62
N VAL A 315 0.89 -24.52 14.53
CA VAL A 315 1.10 -23.85 13.25
C VAL A 315 -0.29 -23.58 12.66
N SER A 316 -0.81 -22.39 12.92
CA SER A 316 -1.81 -21.78 12.04
C SER A 316 -1.31 -21.96 10.62
N GLU A 317 -2.14 -22.46 9.70
CA GLU A 317 -1.82 -22.59 8.29
C GLU A 317 -1.38 -21.22 7.77
N SER A 318 -0.06 -20.98 7.78
CA SER A 318 0.49 -19.67 7.54
C SER A 318 0.26 -19.34 6.08
N CYS A 319 -0.43 -18.23 5.81
CA CYS A 319 -0.63 -17.73 4.46
C CYS A 319 0.74 -17.62 3.78
N ARG A 320 0.95 -18.30 2.66
CA ARG A 320 2.26 -18.34 1.98
C ARG A 320 2.72 -16.96 1.52
N ALA A 321 1.78 -16.08 1.19
CA ALA A 321 2.06 -14.68 0.90
C ALA A 321 2.55 -13.93 2.14
N ALA A 322 2.04 -14.24 3.34
CA ALA A 322 2.51 -13.65 4.59
C ALA A 322 3.92 -14.16 4.96
N GLU A 323 4.19 -15.45 4.72
CA GLU A 323 5.55 -15.99 4.81
C GLU A 323 6.50 -15.32 3.81
N ALA A 324 6.06 -15.08 2.58
CA ALA A 324 6.84 -14.36 1.57
C ALA A 324 7.19 -12.93 2.03
N ALA A 325 6.20 -12.17 2.49
CA ALA A 325 6.42 -10.82 3.01
C ALA A 325 7.39 -10.82 4.19
N ALA A 326 7.21 -11.72 5.15
CA ALA A 326 8.09 -11.85 6.32
C ALA A 326 9.53 -12.25 5.93
N VAL A 327 9.71 -13.12 4.95
CA VAL A 327 11.07 -13.50 4.53
C VAL A 327 11.74 -12.36 3.77
N LEU A 328 11.01 -11.58 2.97
CA LEU A 328 11.55 -10.40 2.32
C LEU A 328 12.03 -9.36 3.34
N THR A 329 11.26 -9.10 4.40
CA THR A 329 11.68 -8.18 5.47
C THR A 329 12.88 -8.72 6.25
N GLU A 330 12.90 -10.01 6.60
CA GLU A 330 14.04 -10.68 7.24
C GLU A 330 15.31 -10.59 6.38
N LEU A 331 15.20 -10.83 5.07
CA LEU A 331 16.32 -10.73 4.13
C LEU A 331 16.81 -9.29 3.97
N ALA A 332 15.92 -8.30 3.92
CA ALA A 332 16.29 -6.89 3.86
C ALA A 332 17.09 -6.47 5.11
N MET A 333 16.62 -6.84 6.31
CA MET A 333 17.36 -6.60 7.55
C MET A 333 18.73 -7.30 7.54
N ALA A 334 18.78 -8.56 7.10
CA ALA A 334 20.02 -9.33 7.01
C ALA A 334 21.02 -8.74 5.99
N ARG A 335 20.52 -8.11 4.93
CA ARG A 335 21.34 -7.41 3.91
C ARG A 335 21.72 -5.99 4.30
N GLY A 336 21.34 -5.56 5.50
CA GLY A 336 21.83 -4.32 6.05
C GLY A 336 20.87 -3.15 5.96
N SER A 337 19.60 -3.35 5.58
CA SER A 337 18.60 -2.27 5.63
C SER A 337 18.61 -1.61 7.01
N SER A 338 18.66 -0.28 6.99
CA SER A 338 18.63 0.57 8.20
C SER A 338 17.30 1.27 8.38
N ASP A 339 16.31 0.98 7.54
CA ASP A 339 15.04 1.68 7.48
C ASP A 339 13.89 0.92 8.15
N ASN A 340 12.71 1.55 8.24
CA ASN A 340 11.45 0.84 8.33
C ASN A 340 11.26 -0.01 7.08
N ILE A 341 10.57 -1.15 7.19
CA ILE A 341 10.41 -2.05 6.06
C ILE A 341 8.97 -2.56 6.07
N THR A 342 8.23 -2.19 5.02
CA THR A 342 6.84 -2.61 4.82
C THR A 342 6.70 -3.28 3.48
N VAL A 343 6.11 -4.47 3.48
CA VAL A 343 5.96 -5.32 2.29
C VAL A 343 4.55 -5.91 2.26
N ILE A 344 3.87 -5.79 1.13
CA ILE A 344 2.64 -6.50 0.79
C ILE A 344 2.93 -7.42 -0.40
N VAL A 345 2.51 -8.68 -0.30
CA VAL A 345 2.50 -9.67 -1.38
C VAL A 345 1.06 -10.06 -1.68
N VAL A 346 0.63 -9.89 -2.92
CA VAL A 346 -0.72 -10.23 -3.40
C VAL A 346 -0.61 -11.37 -4.40
N GLU A 347 -1.30 -12.49 -4.15
CA GLU A 347 -1.37 -13.62 -5.09
C GLU A 347 -2.35 -13.27 -6.23
N LEU A 348 -1.89 -13.36 -7.49
CA LEU A 348 -2.72 -13.05 -8.66
C LEU A 348 -3.21 -14.32 -9.38
N LYS A 349 -2.58 -15.48 -9.18
CA LYS A 349 -3.09 -16.72 -9.77
C LYS A 349 -4.41 -17.13 -9.13
N LYS A 350 -5.41 -17.44 -9.96
CA LYS A 350 -6.62 -18.12 -9.49
C LYS A 350 -6.21 -19.44 -8.83
N ARG A 351 -6.67 -19.67 -7.60
CA ARG A 351 -6.63 -21.02 -7.04
C ARG A 351 -7.58 -21.86 -7.86
N SER A 352 -7.03 -22.75 -8.68
CA SER A 352 -7.82 -23.82 -9.29
C SER A 352 -8.55 -24.52 -8.16
N SER A 353 -9.87 -24.40 -8.13
CA SER A 353 -10.72 -25.24 -7.30
C SER A 353 -10.35 -26.68 -7.63
N PHE A 354 -9.68 -27.36 -6.71
CA PHE A 354 -9.53 -28.80 -6.79
C PHE A 354 -10.95 -29.37 -6.63
N SER A 355 -11.63 -29.62 -7.74
CA SER A 355 -12.76 -30.53 -7.77
C SER A 355 -12.21 -31.91 -7.43
N CYS A 356 -12.51 -32.38 -6.22
CA CYS A 356 -12.24 -33.74 -5.78
C CYS A 356 -13.21 -34.71 -6.47
#